data_AF-A0A0B8P216-F1
#
_entry.id   AF-A0A0B8P216-F1
#
_cell.length_a   1.000
_cell.length_b   1.000
_cell.length_c   1.000
_cell.angle_alpha   90.00
_cell.angle_beta   90.00
_cell.angle_gamma   90.00
#
_symmetry.space_group_name_H-M   'P 1'
#
loop_
_entity.id
_entity.type
_entity.pdbx_description
1 polymer ?
#
loop_
_entity_poly.entity_id
_entity_poly.type
_entity_poly.pdbx_seq_one_letter_code
_entity_poly.pdbx_strand_id
1 'polypeptide(L)'
;MGGAVCPYRGAFLNRYQLAPKDLYSSDFQSKREHLIEDMFNSLKTNGYSGLKQTFKHKQGLANPFVHWKIFDESILDQAEQCFPIETLVELIKVMLSDLRLFRTGMPDLIAFKDGQYLWVEVKGPGDKLQDNQIRWMTEFERLKVNFCVAYVNQ
;
A
#
# COMPACT_ATOMS: atom_id res chain seq x y z
N MET A 1 -1.78 16.00 16.63
CA MET A 1 -2.54 16.11 15.38
C MET A 1 -1.92 15.16 14.38
N GLY A 2 -2.50 13.98 14.23
CA GLY A 2 -1.91 12.85 13.51
C GLY A 2 -2.90 12.34 12.47
N GLY A 3 -2.71 12.74 11.23
CA GLY A 3 -3.35 12.14 10.06
C GLY A 3 -2.35 12.26 8.92
N ALA A 4 -2.06 11.16 8.24
CA ALA A 4 -1.12 11.09 7.13
C ALA A 4 -1.63 11.80 5.86
N VAL A 5 -2.71 12.57 5.96
CA VAL A 5 -3.28 13.33 4.85
C VAL A 5 -3.41 14.78 5.29
N CYS A 6 -2.76 15.67 4.54
CA CYS A 6 -2.81 17.12 4.77
C CYS A 6 -4.26 17.60 4.95
N PRO A 7 -4.56 18.38 6.00
CA PRO A 7 -5.92 18.85 6.25
C PRO A 7 -6.28 19.95 5.24
N TYR A 8 -6.87 19.56 4.12
CA TYR A 8 -7.69 20.49 3.34
C TYR A 8 -8.90 20.90 4.19
N ARG A 9 -9.32 22.17 4.14
CA ARG A 9 -10.40 22.68 4.98
C ARG A 9 -11.68 21.86 4.73
N GLY A 10 -12.22 21.24 5.77
CA GLY A 10 -13.40 20.36 5.70
C GLY A 10 -13.12 18.87 5.47
N ALA A 11 -11.86 18.46 5.26
CA ALA A 11 -11.49 17.04 5.13
C ALA A 11 -11.70 16.28 6.45
N PHE A 12 -11.40 16.94 7.58
CA PHE A 12 -11.66 16.45 8.94
C PHE A 12 -12.59 17.44 9.65
N LEU A 13 -13.78 16.97 10.01
CA LEU A 13 -14.82 17.64 10.78
C LEU A 13 -14.67 17.41 12.28
N ASN A 14 -14.03 16.31 12.71
CA ASN A 14 -13.76 16.02 14.12
C ASN A 14 -12.49 15.16 14.33
N ARG A 15 -12.05 15.06 15.60
CA ARG A 15 -10.83 14.36 16.04
C ARG A 15 -10.88 12.83 15.97
N TYR A 16 -12.05 12.24 15.70
CA TYR A 16 -12.25 10.79 15.68
C TYR A 16 -12.25 10.22 14.25
N GLN A 17 -12.20 11.09 13.24
CA GLN A 17 -12.10 10.65 11.85
C GLN A 17 -10.74 10.00 11.59
N LEU A 18 -10.79 8.73 11.18
CA LEU A 18 -9.64 7.95 10.76
C LEU A 18 -9.08 8.40 9.40
N ALA A 19 -9.94 8.96 8.57
CA ALA A 19 -9.65 9.33 7.19
C ALA A 19 -10.35 10.66 6.83
N PRO A 20 -9.81 11.40 5.84
CA PRO A 20 -10.49 12.57 5.31
C PRO A 20 -11.80 12.14 4.63
N LYS A 21 -12.86 12.96 4.74
CA LYS A 21 -14.20 12.65 4.21
C LYS A 21 -14.19 12.41 2.70
N ASP A 22 -13.31 13.10 2.00
CA ASP A 22 -13.15 13.03 0.55
C ASP A 22 -12.18 11.93 0.09
N LEU A 23 -11.70 11.03 0.97
CA LEU A 23 -10.71 9.99 0.61
C LEU A 23 -11.11 9.16 -0.62
N TYR A 24 -12.40 8.88 -0.77
CA TYR A 24 -12.94 8.09 -1.87
C TYR A 24 -13.69 8.93 -2.92
N SER A 25 -13.55 10.26 -2.85
CA SER A 25 -14.11 11.17 -3.85
C SER A 25 -13.24 11.16 -5.11
N SER A 26 -13.85 11.34 -6.28
CA SER A 26 -13.15 11.36 -7.56
C SER A 26 -12.16 12.53 -7.70
N ASP A 27 -12.31 13.58 -6.89
CA ASP A 27 -11.44 14.75 -6.87
C ASP A 27 -10.40 14.72 -5.72
N PHE A 28 -10.28 13.60 -5.00
CA PHE A 28 -9.33 13.46 -3.89
C PHE A 28 -7.90 13.77 -4.31
N GLN A 29 -7.47 13.20 -5.44
CA GLN A 29 -6.13 13.32 -5.99
C GLN A 29 -5.88 14.73 -6.53
N SER A 30 -6.77 15.26 -7.36
CA SER A 30 -6.60 16.59 -7.97
C SER A 30 -6.53 17.71 -6.92
N LYS A 31 -7.28 17.59 -5.81
CA LYS A 31 -7.18 18.50 -4.66
C LYS A 31 -5.83 18.47 -3.93
N ARG A 32 -5.02 17.43 -4.14
CA ARG A 32 -3.77 17.16 -3.41
C ARG A 32 -2.61 16.82 -4.33
N GLU A 33 -2.69 17.19 -5.61
CA GLU A 33 -1.71 16.80 -6.63
C GLU A 33 -0.28 17.13 -6.20
N HIS A 34 -0.01 18.40 -5.90
CA HIS A 34 1.31 18.84 -5.42
C HIS A 34 1.79 18.09 -4.17
N LEU A 35 0.90 17.81 -3.22
CA LEU A 35 1.25 17.09 -1.99
C LEU A 35 1.58 15.62 -2.26
N ILE A 36 0.88 15.01 -3.21
CA ILE A 36 1.12 13.63 -3.65
C ILE A 36 2.45 13.57 -4.43
N GLU A 37 2.72 14.54 -5.28
CA GLU A 37 4.00 14.67 -6.01
C GLU A 37 5.17 14.84 -5.04
N ASP A 38 5.06 15.76 -4.07
CA ASP A 38 6.07 15.97 -3.04
C ASP A 38 6.31 14.71 -2.21
N MET A 39 5.25 13.97 -1.88
CA MET A 39 5.33 12.70 -1.18
C MET A 39 6.09 11.65 -2.02
N PHE A 40 5.81 11.54 -3.31
CA PHE A 40 6.54 10.62 -4.19
C PHE A 40 8.01 11.02 -4.36
N ASN A 41 8.30 12.31 -4.47
CA ASN A 41 9.68 12.81 -4.54
C ASN A 41 10.43 12.48 -3.24
N SER A 42 9.82 12.74 -2.09
CA SER A 42 10.38 12.39 -0.78
C SER A 42 10.63 10.89 -0.63
N LEU A 43 9.70 10.03 -1.08
CA LEU A 43 9.91 8.58 -1.07
C LEU A 43 11.09 8.16 -1.94
N LYS A 44 11.22 8.70 -3.15
CA LYS A 44 12.35 8.39 -4.04
C LYS A 44 13.68 8.89 -3.49
N THR A 45 13.70 10.04 -2.83
CA THR A 45 14.92 10.62 -2.25
C THR A 45 15.35 9.90 -0.97
N ASN A 46 14.41 9.63 -0.06
CA ASN A 46 14.72 9.08 1.27
C ASN A 46 14.63 7.56 1.34
N GLY A 47 13.96 6.92 0.38
CA GLY A 47 13.80 5.46 0.31
C GLY A 47 13.19 4.86 1.58
N TYR A 48 13.65 3.65 1.91
CA TYR A 48 13.22 2.92 3.09
C TYR A 48 13.62 3.59 4.40
N SER A 49 14.72 4.35 4.44
CA SER A 49 15.11 5.10 5.64
C SER A 49 14.02 6.10 6.08
N GLY A 50 13.42 6.83 5.12
CA GLY A 50 12.31 7.74 5.36
C GLY A 50 11.02 7.01 5.80
N LEU A 51 10.77 5.83 5.23
CA LEU A 51 9.65 4.97 5.64
C LEU A 51 9.82 4.48 7.08
N LYS A 52 11.01 4.03 7.47
CA LYS A 52 11.32 3.59 8.85
C LYS A 52 11.19 4.75 9.85
N GLN A 53 11.62 5.95 9.49
CA GLN A 53 11.40 7.14 10.33
C GLN A 53 9.91 7.44 10.49
N THR A 54 9.14 7.36 9.39
CA THR A 54 7.69 7.55 9.42
C THR A 54 7.01 6.48 10.28
N PHE A 55 7.42 5.21 10.16
CA PHE A 55 6.95 4.11 11.00
C PHE A 55 7.13 4.46 12.49
N LYS A 56 8.35 4.81 12.91
CA LYS A 56 8.65 5.17 14.32
C LYS A 56 7.82 6.34 14.82
N HIS A 57 7.64 7.36 14.00
CA HIS A 57 6.89 8.56 14.39
C HIS A 57 5.37 8.36 14.42
N LYS A 58 4.83 7.38 13.69
CA LYS A 58 3.39 7.18 13.49
C LYS A 58 2.85 5.90 14.12
N GLN A 59 3.70 5.03 14.65
CA GLN A 59 3.31 3.76 15.23
C GLN A 59 2.15 3.93 16.23
N GLY A 60 1.11 3.11 16.09
CA GLY A 60 -0.07 3.13 16.94
C GLY A 60 -1.10 4.22 16.60
N LEU A 61 -0.81 5.17 15.70
CA LEU A 61 -1.80 6.14 15.24
C LEU A 61 -2.79 5.50 14.27
N ALA A 62 -4.08 5.60 14.57
CA ALA A 62 -5.10 5.01 13.71
C ALA A 62 -5.05 5.59 12.28
N ASN A 63 -5.05 4.71 11.28
CA ASN A 63 -4.90 5.04 9.87
C ASN A 63 -5.67 4.00 9.02
N PRO A 64 -6.41 4.40 7.97
CA PRO A 64 -7.19 3.48 7.15
C PRO A 64 -6.37 2.49 6.32
N PHE A 65 -5.07 2.75 6.12
CA PHE A 65 -4.18 1.96 5.29
C PHE A 65 -3.09 1.22 6.08
N VAL A 66 -2.97 1.45 7.39
CA VAL A 66 -1.89 0.85 8.20
C VAL A 66 -2.47 0.01 9.32
N HIS A 67 -2.24 -1.29 9.26
CA HIS A 67 -2.63 -2.25 10.27
C HIS A 67 -1.47 -2.55 11.23
N TRP A 68 -1.25 -1.67 12.21
CA TRP A 68 -0.09 -1.75 13.13
C TRP A 68 0.08 -3.07 13.89
N LYS A 69 -1.00 -3.85 14.09
CA LYS A 69 -0.93 -5.13 14.81
C LYS A 69 -0.18 -6.22 14.04
N ILE A 70 -0.13 -6.12 12.71
CA ILE A 70 0.48 -7.11 11.82
C ILE A 70 1.66 -6.54 11.03
N PHE A 71 1.92 -5.25 11.18
CA PHE A 71 2.98 -4.54 10.45
C PHE A 71 4.08 -4.10 11.42
N ASP A 72 5.22 -4.77 11.36
CA ASP A 72 6.40 -4.48 12.16
C ASP A 72 7.51 -3.81 11.32
N GLU A 73 8.52 -3.25 11.99
CA GLU A 73 9.65 -2.60 11.31
C GLU A 73 10.49 -3.59 10.50
N SER A 74 10.53 -4.87 10.88
CA SER A 74 11.32 -5.90 10.19
C SER A 74 10.80 -6.19 8.78
N ILE A 75 9.51 -5.98 8.52
CA ILE A 75 8.96 -6.04 7.15
C ILE A 75 9.61 -4.95 6.27
N LEU A 76 9.86 -3.75 6.81
CA LEU A 76 10.58 -2.71 6.07
C LEU A 76 12.05 -3.08 5.86
N ASP A 77 12.68 -3.74 6.83
CA ASP A 77 14.05 -4.24 6.68
C ASP A 77 14.16 -5.31 5.58
N GLN A 78 13.21 -6.24 5.52
CA GLN A 78 13.17 -7.27 4.48
C GLN A 78 12.88 -6.66 3.10
N ALA A 79 11.89 -5.76 3.02
CA ALA A 79 11.53 -5.10 1.77
C ALA A 79 12.68 -4.25 1.21
N GLU A 80 13.44 -3.55 2.06
CA GLU A 80 14.61 -2.76 1.64
C GLU A 80 15.67 -3.61 0.92
N GLN A 81 15.81 -4.88 1.28
CA GLN A 81 16.82 -5.76 0.69
C GLN A 81 16.47 -6.25 -0.72
N CYS A 82 15.20 -6.21 -1.13
CA CYS A 82 14.74 -6.91 -2.33
C CYS A 82 13.68 -6.18 -3.17
N PHE A 83 13.04 -5.14 -2.64
CA PHE A 83 11.88 -4.51 -3.24
C PHE A 83 12.19 -3.04 -3.59
N PRO A 84 12.46 -2.71 -4.86
CA PRO A 84 12.86 -1.37 -5.26
C PRO A 84 11.84 -0.30 -4.85
N ILE A 85 12.32 0.87 -4.41
CA ILE A 85 11.45 1.96 -3.97
C ILE A 85 10.59 2.49 -5.12
N GLU A 86 11.10 2.45 -6.36
CA GLU A 86 10.38 2.82 -7.57
C GLU A 86 9.16 1.92 -7.79
N THR A 87 9.31 0.62 -7.58
CA THR A 87 8.20 -0.34 -7.66
C THR A 87 7.14 -0.04 -6.60
N LEU A 88 7.56 0.28 -5.37
CA LEU A 88 6.63 0.69 -4.31
C LEU A 88 5.86 1.97 -4.68
N VAL A 89 6.54 2.95 -5.25
CA VAL A 89 5.92 4.19 -5.74
C VAL A 89 4.87 3.89 -6.82
N GLU A 90 5.19 3.02 -7.79
CA GLU A 90 4.23 2.65 -8.84
C GLU A 90 3.01 1.88 -8.27
N LEU A 91 3.20 1.01 -7.28
CA LEU A 91 2.09 0.36 -6.59
C LEU A 91 1.19 1.36 -5.84
N ILE A 92 1.78 2.36 -5.17
CA ILE A 92 1.01 3.41 -4.51
C ILE A 92 0.23 4.24 -5.54
N LYS A 93 0.81 4.52 -6.74
CA LYS A 93 0.09 5.20 -7.83
C LYS A 93 -1.10 4.39 -8.32
N VAL A 94 -0.96 3.07 -8.47
CA VAL A 94 -2.09 2.17 -8.81
C VAL A 94 -3.18 2.31 -7.76
N MET A 95 -2.86 2.25 -6.47
CA MET A 95 -3.84 2.44 -5.40
C MET A 95 -4.53 3.81 -5.47
N LEU A 96 -3.76 4.89 -5.71
CA LEU A 96 -4.30 6.24 -5.78
C LEU A 96 -5.16 6.51 -7.03
N SER A 97 -4.95 5.77 -8.12
CA SER A 97 -5.76 5.89 -9.34
C SER A 97 -7.25 5.59 -9.09
N ASP A 98 -7.54 4.62 -8.21
CA ASP A 98 -8.86 4.41 -7.64
C ASP A 98 -8.78 3.62 -6.33
N LEU A 99 -8.79 4.36 -5.22
CA LEU A 99 -8.72 3.78 -3.87
C LEU A 99 -9.91 2.86 -3.54
N ARG A 100 -11.05 2.98 -4.22
CA ARG A 100 -12.19 2.07 -3.99
C ARG A 100 -11.95 0.73 -4.67
N LEU A 101 -11.37 0.74 -5.87
CA LEU A 101 -11.09 -0.47 -6.64
C LEU A 101 -9.88 -1.24 -6.10
N PHE A 102 -8.85 -0.54 -5.62
CA PHE A 102 -7.57 -1.16 -5.25
C PHE A 102 -7.36 -1.35 -3.75
N ARG A 103 -8.33 -1.01 -2.88
CA ARG A 103 -8.21 -1.28 -1.44
C ARG A 103 -8.38 -2.74 -1.03
N THR A 104 -8.82 -3.62 -1.95
CA THR A 104 -8.97 -5.07 -1.71
C THR A 104 -8.38 -5.86 -2.88
N GLY A 105 -8.16 -7.16 -2.68
CA GLY A 105 -7.68 -8.08 -3.73
C GLY A 105 -6.15 -8.17 -3.85
N MET A 106 -5.38 -7.51 -2.99
CA MET A 106 -3.94 -7.74 -2.87
C MET A 106 -3.70 -9.22 -2.48
N PRO A 107 -2.64 -9.88 -2.98
CA PRO A 107 -2.36 -11.26 -2.61
C PRO A 107 -2.21 -11.48 -1.11
N ASP A 108 -2.61 -12.66 -0.63
CA ASP A 108 -2.67 -13.01 0.79
C ASP A 108 -1.33 -12.84 1.52
N LEU A 109 -0.23 -13.20 0.85
CA LEU A 109 1.10 -13.24 1.44
C LEU A 109 2.11 -12.45 0.60
N ILE A 110 3.13 -11.93 1.28
CA ILE A 110 4.42 -11.60 0.69
C ILE A 110 5.50 -12.40 1.41
N ALA A 111 6.31 -13.13 0.66
CA ALA A 111 7.43 -13.90 1.16
C ALA A 111 8.74 -13.20 0.84
N PHE A 112 9.68 -13.21 1.78
CA PHE A 112 11.02 -12.67 1.63
C PHE A 112 12.05 -13.77 1.89
N LYS A 113 13.04 -13.93 1.00
CA LYS A 113 14.12 -14.90 1.17
C LYS A 113 15.31 -14.55 0.29
N ASP A 114 16.53 -14.59 0.85
CA ASP A 114 17.79 -14.43 0.11
C ASP A 114 17.85 -13.18 -0.80
N GLY A 115 17.33 -12.05 -0.31
CA GLY A 115 17.27 -10.80 -1.08
C GLY A 115 16.26 -10.82 -2.24
N GLN A 116 15.32 -11.76 -2.22
CA GLN A 116 14.20 -11.86 -3.15
C GLN A 116 12.86 -11.74 -2.41
N TYR A 117 11.83 -11.35 -3.17
CA TYR A 117 10.45 -11.35 -2.69
C TYR A 117 9.51 -12.05 -3.68
N LEU A 118 8.38 -12.51 -3.17
CA LEU A 118 7.29 -13.06 -3.96
C LEU A 118 5.94 -12.76 -3.29
N TRP A 119 5.04 -12.12 -4.03
CA TRP A 119 3.63 -12.06 -3.64
C TRP A 119 2.93 -13.39 -3.95
N VAL A 120 2.14 -13.91 -3.02
CA VAL A 120 1.49 -15.22 -3.15
C VAL A 120 0.02 -15.09 -2.81
N GLU A 121 -0.83 -15.39 -3.78
CA GLU A 121 -2.27 -15.58 -3.58
C GLU A 121 -2.51 -17.07 -3.34
N VAL A 122 -3.14 -17.43 -2.22
CA VAL A 122 -3.39 -18.82 -1.85
C VAL A 122 -4.81 -19.23 -2.25
N LYS A 123 -4.94 -20.39 -2.89
CA LYS A 123 -6.24 -20.96 -3.25
C LYS A 123 -6.40 -22.35 -2.66
N GLY A 124 -7.48 -22.52 -1.90
CA GLY A 124 -7.89 -23.82 -1.41
C GLY A 124 -8.57 -24.66 -2.51
N PRO A 125 -8.87 -25.93 -2.22
CA PRO A 125 -9.59 -26.80 -3.14
C PRO A 125 -10.93 -26.19 -3.57
N GLY A 126 -11.08 -25.95 -4.88
CA GLY A 126 -12.30 -25.39 -5.46
C GLY A 126 -12.39 -23.86 -5.46
N ASP A 127 -11.44 -23.16 -4.83
CA ASP A 127 -11.41 -21.70 -4.86
C ASP A 127 -10.97 -21.18 -6.22
N LYS A 128 -11.59 -20.05 -6.62
CA LYS A 128 -11.24 -19.32 -7.83
C LYS A 128 -10.68 -17.95 -7.48
N LEU A 129 -9.93 -17.38 -8.43
CA LEU A 129 -9.53 -15.98 -8.37
C LEU A 129 -10.75 -15.08 -8.48
N GLN A 130 -10.84 -14.09 -7.60
CA GLN A 130 -11.88 -13.07 -7.62
C GLN A 130 -11.48 -11.92 -8.56
N ASP A 131 -12.46 -11.18 -9.09
CA ASP A 131 -12.22 -10.10 -10.05
C ASP A 131 -11.26 -9.00 -9.54
N ASN A 132 -11.31 -8.69 -8.24
CA ASN A 132 -10.39 -7.73 -7.62
C ASN A 132 -8.95 -8.27 -7.48
N GLN A 133 -8.78 -9.58 -7.33
CA GLN A 133 -7.46 -10.24 -7.31
C GLN A 133 -6.86 -10.27 -8.70
N ILE A 134 -7.67 -10.63 -9.71
CA ILE A 134 -7.26 -10.60 -11.12
C ILE A 134 -6.82 -9.18 -11.50
N ARG A 135 -7.56 -8.15 -11.06
CA ARG A 135 -7.20 -6.75 -11.29
C ARG A 135 -5.81 -6.40 -10.73
N TRP A 136 -5.50 -6.82 -9.51
CA TRP A 136 -4.18 -6.62 -8.93
C TRP A 136 -3.09 -7.38 -9.70
N MET A 137 -3.37 -8.62 -10.11
CA MET A 137 -2.43 -9.42 -10.90
C MET A 137 -2.13 -8.79 -12.26
N THR A 138 -3.12 -8.21 -12.93
CA THR A 138 -2.90 -7.44 -14.18
C THR A 138 -1.94 -6.26 -13.96
N GLU A 139 -2.07 -5.53 -12.85
CA GLU A 139 -1.15 -4.44 -12.51
C GLU A 139 0.25 -4.96 -12.15
N PHE A 140 0.33 -6.12 -11.48
CA PHE A 140 1.61 -6.77 -11.18
C PHE A 140 2.34 -7.21 -12.46
N GLU A 141 1.63 -7.80 -13.43
CA GLU A 141 2.18 -8.13 -14.74
C GLU A 141 2.69 -6.88 -15.47
N ARG A 142 1.88 -5.81 -15.50
CA ARG A 142 2.24 -4.52 -16.12
C ARG A 142 3.50 -3.92 -15.50
N LEU A 143 3.63 -3.99 -14.18
CA LEU A 143 4.74 -3.44 -13.41
C LEU A 143 5.92 -4.41 -13.25
N LYS A 144 5.80 -5.65 -13.74
CA LYS A 144 6.79 -6.72 -13.56
C LYS A 144 7.10 -7.00 -12.08
N VAL A 145 6.07 -6.96 -11.24
CA VAL A 145 6.14 -7.35 -9.83
C VAL A 145 6.10 -8.88 -9.76
N ASN A 146 6.95 -9.48 -8.92
CA ASN A 146 6.98 -10.92 -8.75
C ASN A 146 5.76 -11.41 -7.97
N PHE A 147 4.95 -12.29 -8.57
CA PHE A 147 3.83 -12.93 -7.91
C PHE A 147 3.57 -14.36 -8.43
N CYS A 148 2.83 -15.15 -7.65
CA CYS A 148 2.26 -16.41 -8.09
C CYS A 148 0.91 -16.69 -7.41
N VAL A 149 0.21 -17.71 -7.94
CA VAL A 149 -0.96 -18.31 -7.29
C VAL A 149 -0.59 -19.70 -6.81
N ALA A 150 -0.69 -19.92 -5.50
CA ALA A 150 -0.38 -21.20 -4.86
C ALA A 150 -1.67 -21.97 -4.60
N TYR A 151 -1.83 -23.10 -5.29
CA TYR A 151 -2.96 -24.01 -5.07
C TYR A 151 -2.58 -25.07 -4.04
N VAL A 152 -3.33 -25.14 -2.95
CA VAL A 152 -3.11 -26.12 -1.88
C VAL A 152 -4.00 -27.33 -2.14
N ASN A 153 -3.38 -28.47 -2.41
CA ASN A 153 -4.07 -29.75 -2.49
C ASN A 153 -4.10 -30.40 -1.10
N GLN A 154 -5.22 -31.06 -0.77
CA GLN A 154 -5.33 -31.91 0.42
C GLN A 154 -4.50 -33.18 0.28
#